data_AF-A0A1F8N4U3-F1
#
_entry.id   AF-A0A1F8N4U3-F1
#
_cell.length_a   1.000
_cell.length_b   1.000
_cell.length_c   1.000
_cell.angle_alpha   90.00
_cell.angle_beta   90.00
_cell.angle_gamma   90.00
#
_symmetry.space_group_name_H-M   'P 1'
#
loop_
_entity.id
_entity.type
_entity.pdbx_description
1 polymer ?
#
loop_
_entity_poly.entity_id
_entity_poly.type
_entity_poly.pdbx_seq_one_letter_code
_entity_poly.pdbx_strand_id
1 'polypeptide(L)'
;MSFSQVTGSLDKLHASGVRILIIEGGEPFLWRDGDRDLGSVVAMAKKLFFTVGVTTNGTYTLETDADIVWVSIDGLEQTHDRIRGKTFDTIMANIEASRHHRIYAHITINSLNWREIPELVRFLSDKVKGITIQFHYPYEELDGDLFLPVDQRRQVLEELIALKRQGLPLADSYACLEALKDNRWRCRPWMIASVDPDGEIMHGCYVKQRGTIACERCGFSAHTEISLAYGGVWESILTGNRILLSHNR
;
A
#
# COMPACT_ATOMS: atom_id res chain seq x y z
N MET A 1 6.81 -6.89 -18.92
CA MET A 1 8.24 -6.49 -18.91
C MET A 1 9.13 -7.71 -18.81
N SER A 2 10.20 -7.78 -19.61
CA SER A 2 11.31 -8.73 -19.40
C SER A 2 12.17 -8.32 -18.21
N PHE A 3 12.99 -9.23 -17.69
CA PHE A 3 13.93 -8.99 -16.60
C PHE A 3 14.92 -7.86 -16.95
N SER A 4 15.36 -7.79 -18.21
CA SER A 4 16.21 -6.70 -18.71
C SER A 4 15.51 -5.33 -18.64
N GLN A 5 14.22 -5.26 -19.01
CA GLN A 5 13.45 -4.03 -18.88
C GLN A 5 13.22 -3.64 -17.41
N VAL A 6 12.96 -4.62 -16.54
CA VAL A 6 12.79 -4.39 -15.10
C VAL A 6 14.08 -3.82 -14.52
N THR A 7 15.22 -4.49 -14.72
CA THR A 7 16.53 -4.03 -14.21
C THR A 7 16.91 -2.64 -14.73
N GLY A 8 16.73 -2.38 -16.02
CA GLY A 8 16.95 -1.04 -16.59
C GLY A 8 16.03 0.04 -15.98
N SER A 9 14.82 -0.32 -15.55
CA SER A 9 13.92 0.60 -14.86
C SER A 9 14.37 0.84 -13.41
N LEU A 10 14.83 -0.20 -12.71
CA LEU A 10 15.40 -0.07 -11.37
C LEU A 10 16.62 0.86 -11.35
N ASP A 11 17.52 0.72 -12.33
CA ASP A 11 18.70 1.57 -12.45
C ASP A 11 18.33 3.04 -12.69
N LYS A 12 17.36 3.30 -13.58
CA LYS A 12 16.85 4.65 -13.86
C LYS A 12 16.18 5.28 -12.63
N LEU A 13 15.36 4.53 -11.90
CA LEU A 13 14.75 4.99 -10.65
C LEU A 13 15.81 5.34 -9.60
N HIS A 14 16.80 4.47 -9.43
CA HIS A 14 17.88 4.72 -8.48
C HIS A 14 18.70 5.97 -8.89
N ALA A 15 19.02 6.11 -10.18
CA ALA A 15 19.73 7.27 -10.72
C ALA A 15 18.93 8.58 -10.56
N SER A 16 17.59 8.54 -10.60
CA SER A 16 16.73 9.71 -10.38
C SER A 16 16.54 10.08 -8.91
N GLY A 17 17.15 9.33 -7.98
CA GLY A 17 17.14 9.63 -6.54
C GLY A 17 16.14 8.81 -5.73
N VAL A 18 15.42 7.87 -6.34
CA VAL A 18 14.52 6.96 -5.59
C VAL A 18 15.34 6.05 -4.69
N ARG A 19 14.92 5.89 -3.43
CA ARG A 19 15.62 5.08 -2.42
C ARG A 19 14.76 4.03 -1.74
N ILE A 20 13.44 4.08 -1.92
CA ILE A 20 12.50 3.09 -1.44
C ILE A 20 11.74 2.60 -2.66
N LEU A 21 11.73 1.28 -2.87
CA LEU A 21 11.03 0.64 -3.97
C LEU A 21 9.89 -0.20 -3.40
N ILE A 22 8.68 0.00 -3.93
CA ILE A 22 7.55 -0.90 -3.69
C ILE A 22 7.23 -1.57 -5.02
N ILE A 23 7.30 -2.89 -5.06
CA ILE A 23 6.93 -3.69 -6.23
C ILE A 23 5.43 -3.96 -6.13
N GLU A 24 4.69 -3.38 -7.05
CA GLU A 24 3.24 -3.49 -7.21
C GLU A 24 2.89 -3.76 -8.69
N GLY A 25 1.60 -3.88 -9.01
CA GLY A 25 1.12 -4.14 -10.37
C GLY A 25 -0.03 -5.12 -10.36
N GLY A 26 -0.04 -6.08 -11.30
CA GLY A 26 -0.98 -7.21 -11.29
C GLY A 26 -0.82 -8.07 -10.03
N GLU A 27 -0.33 -9.29 -10.16
CA GLU A 27 0.09 -10.08 -8.99
C GLU A 27 1.60 -10.33 -9.09
N PRO A 28 2.44 -9.69 -8.24
CA PRO A 28 3.89 -9.81 -8.35
C PRO A 28 4.40 -11.26 -8.30
N PHE A 29 3.74 -12.15 -7.53
CA PHE A 29 4.14 -13.55 -7.44
C PHE A 29 3.86 -14.35 -8.72
N LEU A 30 3.08 -13.82 -9.67
CA LEU A 30 2.91 -14.37 -11.01
C LEU A 30 4.03 -13.99 -11.99
N TRP A 31 4.82 -12.95 -11.68
CA TRP A 31 5.78 -12.43 -12.65
C TRP A 31 6.92 -13.45 -12.91
N ARG A 32 7.15 -13.74 -14.19
CA ARG A 32 8.22 -14.62 -14.67
C ARG A 32 8.81 -14.09 -15.98
N ASP A 33 10.10 -14.32 -16.18
CA ASP A 33 10.79 -14.14 -17.47
C ASP A 33 11.83 -15.25 -17.65
N GLY A 34 11.46 -16.31 -18.37
CA GLY A 34 12.23 -17.55 -18.42
C GLY A 34 12.40 -18.16 -17.02
N ASP A 35 13.66 -18.37 -16.61
CA ASP A 35 14.01 -18.89 -15.28
C ASP A 35 14.04 -17.81 -14.18
N ARG A 36 13.67 -16.55 -14.50
CA ARG A 36 13.62 -15.44 -13.53
C ARG A 36 12.22 -15.25 -12.99
N ASP A 37 12.17 -14.78 -11.75
CA ASP A 37 10.95 -14.55 -11.01
C ASP A 37 11.03 -13.34 -10.08
N LEU A 38 9.99 -13.12 -9.27
CA LEU A 38 9.95 -12.03 -8.30
C LEU A 38 11.18 -12.02 -7.39
N GLY A 39 11.66 -13.19 -6.96
CA GLY A 39 12.88 -13.31 -6.14
C GLY A 39 14.10 -12.75 -6.85
N SER A 40 14.24 -13.01 -8.15
CA SER A 40 15.31 -12.44 -8.98
C SER A 40 15.23 -10.90 -9.06
N VAL A 41 14.03 -10.33 -9.13
CA VAL A 41 13.81 -8.87 -9.15
C VAL A 41 14.14 -8.26 -7.79
N VAL A 42 13.64 -8.84 -6.70
CA VAL A 42 13.89 -8.41 -5.32
C VAL A 42 15.39 -8.44 -5.01
N ALA A 43 16.09 -9.52 -5.37
CA ALA A 43 17.53 -9.64 -5.17
C ALA A 43 18.34 -8.56 -5.90
N MET A 44 17.87 -8.09 -7.06
CA MET A 44 18.48 -6.95 -7.74
C MET A 44 18.14 -5.63 -7.04
N ALA A 45 16.85 -5.39 -6.77
CA ALA A 45 16.40 -4.16 -6.13
C ALA A 45 17.09 -3.90 -4.79
N LYS A 46 17.33 -4.93 -3.98
CA LYS A 46 18.01 -4.80 -2.67
C LYS A 46 19.47 -4.35 -2.76
N LYS A 47 20.09 -4.36 -3.94
CA LYS A 47 21.43 -3.79 -4.17
C LYS A 47 21.39 -2.27 -4.39
N LEU A 48 20.22 -1.71 -4.71
CA LEU A 48 20.04 -0.32 -5.12
C LEU A 48 19.25 0.50 -4.09
N PHE A 49 18.23 -0.09 -3.47
CA PHE A 49 17.29 0.63 -2.60
C PHE A 49 17.53 0.31 -1.13
N PHE A 50 17.21 1.27 -0.24
CA PHE A 50 17.29 1.08 1.20
C PHE A 50 16.21 0.12 1.72
N THR A 51 15.09 0.06 1.00
CA THR A 51 13.94 -0.79 1.33
C THR A 51 13.30 -1.27 0.04
N VAL A 52 13.03 -2.57 -0.04
CA VAL A 52 12.27 -3.20 -1.12
C VAL A 52 11.02 -3.84 -0.53
N GLY A 53 9.86 -3.25 -0.81
CA GLY A 53 8.56 -3.79 -0.46
C GLY A 53 7.90 -4.52 -1.61
N VAL A 54 6.97 -5.43 -1.30
CA VAL A 54 6.08 -6.08 -2.28
C VAL A 54 4.64 -5.87 -1.83
N THR A 55 3.76 -5.45 -2.74
CA THR A 55 2.31 -5.40 -2.52
C THR A 55 1.65 -6.51 -3.33
N THR A 56 0.90 -7.40 -2.69
CA THR A 56 0.28 -8.59 -3.30
C THR A 56 -1.20 -8.69 -2.94
N ASN A 57 -1.96 -9.43 -3.76
CA ASN A 57 -3.31 -9.85 -3.41
C ASN A 57 -3.33 -11.00 -2.38
N GLY A 58 -2.18 -11.63 -2.10
CA GLY A 58 -2.03 -12.67 -1.08
C GLY A 58 -2.47 -14.07 -1.48
N THR A 59 -2.83 -14.31 -2.75
CA THR A 59 -3.31 -15.62 -3.23
C THR A 59 -2.20 -16.66 -3.44
N TYR A 60 -0.94 -16.22 -3.49
CA TYR A 60 0.24 -17.08 -3.56
C TYR A 60 1.00 -17.11 -2.23
N THR A 61 1.81 -18.16 -2.03
CA THR A 61 2.66 -18.30 -0.86
C THR A 61 3.56 -17.06 -0.70
N LEU A 62 3.54 -16.45 0.48
CA LEU A 62 4.28 -15.22 0.78
C LEU A 62 5.75 -15.49 1.13
N GLU A 63 6.47 -16.14 0.21
CA GLU A 63 7.90 -16.44 0.31
C GLU A 63 8.71 -15.46 -0.55
N THR A 64 9.40 -14.52 0.10
CA THR A 64 10.23 -13.53 -0.58
C THR A 64 11.28 -12.97 0.38
N ASP A 65 12.42 -12.57 -0.18
CA ASP A 65 13.47 -11.84 0.54
C ASP A 65 13.22 -10.33 0.60
N ALA A 66 12.04 -9.86 0.18
CA ALA A 66 11.63 -8.46 0.32
C ALA A 66 11.69 -8.05 1.79
N ASP A 67 11.88 -6.75 2.05
CA ASP A 67 11.98 -6.25 3.42
C ASP A 67 10.60 -6.15 4.10
N ILE A 68 9.55 -5.95 3.29
CA ILE A 68 8.17 -5.73 3.74
C ILE A 68 7.23 -6.33 2.70
N VAL A 69 6.16 -6.97 3.17
CA VAL A 69 5.08 -7.45 2.30
C VAL A 69 3.77 -6.80 2.75
N TRP A 70 3.09 -6.12 1.83
CA TRP A 70 1.71 -5.66 2.02
C TRP A 70 0.75 -6.63 1.34
N VAL A 71 -0.19 -7.16 2.11
CA VAL A 71 -1.23 -8.06 1.63
C VAL A 71 -2.54 -7.30 1.61
N SER A 72 -3.19 -7.25 0.45
CA SER A 72 -4.46 -6.54 0.28
C SER A 72 -5.60 -7.29 0.95
N ILE A 73 -6.25 -6.70 1.95
CA ILE A 73 -7.39 -7.30 2.66
C ILE A 73 -8.49 -6.24 2.84
N ASP A 74 -9.49 -6.25 1.97
CA ASP A 74 -10.49 -5.17 1.89
C ASP A 74 -11.81 -5.45 2.62
N GLY A 75 -11.84 -6.46 3.50
CA GLY A 75 -13.06 -6.80 4.23
C GLY A 75 -12.90 -8.06 5.06
N LEU A 76 -13.92 -8.36 5.85
CA LEU A 76 -14.14 -9.72 6.36
C LEU A 76 -14.56 -10.63 5.20
N GLU A 77 -14.48 -11.95 5.37
CA GLU A 77 -14.62 -12.97 4.33
C GLU A 77 -15.66 -12.63 3.24
N GLN A 78 -16.93 -12.46 3.62
CA GLN A 78 -18.01 -12.19 2.67
C GLN A 78 -17.82 -10.90 1.87
N THR A 79 -17.40 -9.82 2.54
CA THR A 79 -17.21 -8.52 1.92
C THR A 79 -15.95 -8.49 1.06
N HIS A 80 -14.85 -9.07 1.55
CA HIS A 80 -13.61 -9.24 0.81
C HIS A 80 -13.86 -10.04 -0.46
N ASP A 81 -14.51 -11.20 -0.35
CA ASP A 81 -14.75 -12.08 -1.48
C ASP A 81 -15.71 -11.47 -2.51
N ARG A 82 -16.64 -10.62 -2.07
CA ARG A 82 -17.47 -9.82 -2.97
C ARG A 82 -16.65 -8.78 -3.75
N ILE A 83 -15.62 -8.19 -3.14
CA ILE A 83 -14.79 -7.15 -3.77
C ILE A 83 -13.70 -7.77 -4.66
N ARG A 84 -13.06 -8.85 -4.22
CA ARG A 84 -11.82 -9.40 -4.80
C ARG A 84 -11.94 -10.81 -5.36
N GLY A 85 -13.11 -11.44 -5.22
CA GLY A 85 -13.31 -12.87 -5.49
C GLY A 85 -12.92 -13.74 -4.30
N LYS A 86 -13.32 -15.01 -4.35
CA LYS A 86 -13.19 -16.00 -3.26
C LYS A 86 -11.73 -16.31 -2.91
N THR A 87 -11.12 -15.45 -2.09
CA THR A 87 -9.68 -15.44 -1.83
C THR A 87 -9.35 -15.24 -0.36
N PHE A 88 -10.30 -14.81 0.47
CA PHE A 88 -10.05 -14.50 1.88
C PHE A 88 -9.39 -15.65 2.64
N ASP A 89 -9.95 -16.87 2.57
CA ASP A 89 -9.40 -18.04 3.26
C ASP A 89 -7.98 -18.38 2.80
N THR A 90 -7.74 -18.33 1.49
CA THR A 90 -6.42 -18.55 0.90
C THR A 90 -5.41 -17.53 1.44
N ILE A 91 -5.80 -16.25 1.49
CA ILE A 91 -4.95 -15.17 2.00
C ILE A 91 -4.64 -15.40 3.48
N MET A 92 -5.64 -15.74 4.31
CA MET A 92 -5.43 -16.01 5.73
C MET A 92 -4.50 -17.20 5.95
N ALA A 93 -4.67 -18.29 5.18
CA ALA A 93 -3.79 -19.44 5.22
C ALA A 93 -2.34 -19.09 4.82
N ASN A 94 -2.16 -18.25 3.78
CA ASN A 94 -0.85 -17.83 3.33
C ASN A 94 -0.15 -16.89 4.33
N ILE A 95 -0.88 -16.03 5.03
CA ILE A 95 -0.35 -15.19 6.11
C ILE A 95 0.13 -16.07 7.27
N GLU A 96 -0.71 -17.02 7.72
CA GLU A 96 -0.38 -17.94 8.81
C GLU A 96 0.81 -18.85 8.48
N ALA A 97 0.90 -19.34 7.24
CA ALA A 97 1.97 -20.22 6.81
C ALA A 97 3.29 -19.50 6.52
N SER A 98 3.29 -18.17 6.35
CA SER A 98 4.48 -17.42 5.95
C SER A 98 5.50 -17.31 7.09
N ARG A 99 6.77 -17.41 6.72
CA ARG A 99 7.90 -17.12 7.62
C ARG A 99 8.31 -15.65 7.60
N HIS A 100 7.65 -14.82 6.79
CA HIS A 100 8.00 -13.42 6.63
C HIS A 100 7.51 -12.58 7.81
N HIS A 101 8.44 -12.05 8.59
CA HIS A 101 8.17 -11.37 9.86
C HIS A 101 7.57 -9.95 9.75
N ARG A 102 7.48 -9.39 8.54
CA ARG A 102 6.98 -8.03 8.26
C ARG A 102 5.85 -8.03 7.23
N ILE A 103 4.85 -8.88 7.45
CA ILE A 103 3.59 -8.83 6.69
C ILE A 103 2.71 -7.74 7.28
N TYR A 104 2.28 -6.81 6.45
CA TYR A 104 1.30 -5.78 6.77
C TYR A 104 0.01 -6.04 6.00
N ALA A 105 -1.13 -5.80 6.64
CA ALA A 105 -2.38 -5.69 5.89
C ALA A 105 -2.46 -4.30 5.25
N HIS A 106 -2.96 -4.25 4.02
CA HIS A 106 -3.31 -3.01 3.34
C HIS A 106 -4.80 -3.03 2.98
N ILE A 107 -5.55 -2.07 3.52
CA ILE A 107 -7.01 -2.02 3.37
C ILE A 107 -7.38 -0.86 2.46
N THR A 108 -8.07 -1.11 1.36
CA THR A 108 -8.70 -0.09 0.53
C THR A 108 -10.17 0.09 0.94
N ILE A 109 -10.43 1.15 1.70
CA ILE A 109 -11.75 1.51 2.22
C ILE A 109 -12.60 2.14 1.11
N ASN A 110 -13.84 1.70 0.96
CA ASN A 110 -14.80 2.13 -0.05
C ASN A 110 -16.24 2.06 0.49
N SER A 111 -17.21 2.46 -0.34
CA SER A 111 -18.64 2.49 0.02
C SER A 111 -19.21 1.12 0.43
N LEU A 112 -18.58 0.01 0.04
CA LEU A 112 -19.04 -1.36 0.31
C LEU A 112 -18.53 -1.95 1.63
N ASN A 113 -17.38 -1.51 2.14
CA ASN A 113 -16.70 -2.13 3.29
C ASN A 113 -16.53 -1.20 4.51
N TRP A 114 -16.73 0.12 4.37
CA TRP A 114 -16.31 1.08 5.41
C TRP A 114 -16.86 0.80 6.82
N ARG A 115 -18.08 0.24 6.91
CA ARG A 115 -18.75 -0.05 8.19
C ARG A 115 -18.10 -1.18 8.98
N GLU A 116 -17.47 -2.14 8.31
CA GLU A 116 -16.86 -3.31 8.96
C GLU A 116 -15.36 -3.14 9.19
N ILE A 117 -14.73 -2.08 8.66
CA ILE A 117 -13.29 -1.84 8.83
C ILE A 117 -12.84 -1.85 10.30
N PRO A 118 -13.58 -1.24 11.26
CA PRO A 118 -13.21 -1.34 12.66
C PRO A 118 -13.14 -2.79 13.17
N GLU A 119 -14.04 -3.66 12.71
CA GLU A 119 -14.04 -5.08 13.07
C GLU A 119 -12.90 -5.84 12.38
N LEU A 120 -12.67 -5.57 11.09
CA LEU A 120 -11.55 -6.13 10.34
C LEU A 120 -10.20 -5.79 10.98
N VAL A 121 -10.01 -4.55 11.43
CA VAL A 121 -8.79 -4.13 12.13
C VAL A 121 -8.56 -4.96 13.41
N ARG A 122 -9.63 -5.27 14.16
CA ARG A 122 -9.54 -6.14 15.34
C ARG A 122 -9.19 -7.56 14.93
N PHE A 123 -9.86 -8.10 13.92
CA PHE A 123 -9.62 -9.45 13.41
C PHE A 123 -8.17 -9.65 12.94
N LEU A 124 -7.58 -8.67 12.26
CA LEU A 124 -6.21 -8.75 11.75
C LEU A 124 -5.14 -8.43 12.80
N SER A 125 -5.52 -7.89 13.97
CA SER A 125 -4.57 -7.28 14.91
C SER A 125 -3.48 -8.21 15.44
N ASP A 126 -3.75 -9.51 15.53
CA ASP A 126 -2.80 -10.54 15.97
C ASP A 126 -2.16 -11.33 14.80
N LYS A 127 -2.58 -11.06 13.55
CA LYS A 127 -2.20 -11.82 12.35
C LYS A 127 -1.11 -11.14 11.52
N VAL A 128 -1.01 -9.82 11.63
CA VAL A 128 -0.07 -9.02 10.83
C VAL A 128 0.74 -8.08 11.70
N LYS A 129 1.91 -7.67 11.19
CA LYS A 129 2.81 -6.73 11.87
C LYS A 129 2.20 -5.34 12.05
N GLY A 130 1.34 -4.94 11.12
CA GLY A 130 0.66 -3.66 11.12
C GLY A 130 -0.39 -3.59 10.01
N ILE A 131 -1.25 -2.59 10.12
CA ILE A 131 -2.36 -2.37 9.20
C ILE A 131 -2.23 -0.95 8.65
N THR A 132 -2.14 -0.85 7.34
CA THR A 132 -2.22 0.44 6.63
C THR A 132 -3.57 0.53 5.93
N ILE A 133 -4.14 1.73 5.88
CA ILE A 133 -5.42 1.97 5.22
C ILE A 133 -5.23 2.96 4.09
N GLN A 134 -6.11 2.91 3.09
CA GLN A 134 -6.28 3.96 2.09
C GLN A 134 -7.75 4.01 1.68
N PHE A 135 -8.17 5.05 0.98
CA PHE A 135 -9.51 5.10 0.37
C PHE A 135 -9.44 4.82 -1.12
N HIS A 136 -10.49 4.19 -1.64
CA HIS A 136 -10.68 4.02 -3.07
C HIS A 136 -10.66 5.39 -3.76
N TYR A 137 -9.80 5.50 -4.78
CA TYR A 137 -9.77 6.67 -5.66
C TYR A 137 -10.79 6.48 -6.78
N PRO A 138 -11.70 7.44 -7.01
CA PRO A 138 -12.78 7.31 -7.99
C PRO A 138 -12.24 7.58 -9.40
N TYR A 139 -11.65 6.55 -10.02
CA TYR A 139 -11.24 6.60 -11.42
C TYR A 139 -12.48 6.66 -12.32
N GLU A 140 -12.47 7.53 -13.33
CA GLU A 140 -13.61 7.75 -14.24
C GLU A 140 -14.01 6.50 -15.02
N GLU A 141 -13.06 5.57 -15.21
CA GLU A 141 -13.20 4.35 -16.01
C GLU A 141 -13.70 3.13 -15.22
N LEU A 142 -13.88 3.25 -13.90
CA LEU A 142 -14.34 2.14 -13.06
C LEU A 142 -15.86 2.18 -12.87
N ASP A 143 -16.51 1.08 -13.24
CA ASP A 143 -17.93 0.85 -12.97
C ASP A 143 -18.19 0.70 -11.45
N GLY A 144 -19.14 1.47 -10.94
CA GLY A 144 -19.60 1.42 -9.54
C GLY A 144 -19.05 2.56 -8.68
N ASP A 145 -19.97 3.25 -7.98
CA ASP A 145 -19.58 4.32 -7.06
C ASP A 145 -19.03 3.74 -5.75
N LEU A 146 -17.77 3.30 -5.80
CA LEU A 146 -16.99 2.86 -4.65
C LEU A 146 -16.45 4.05 -3.83
N PHE A 147 -16.69 5.28 -4.26
CA PHE A 147 -16.28 6.46 -3.54
C PHE A 147 -16.99 6.52 -2.18
N LEU A 148 -16.21 6.74 -1.12
CA LEU A 148 -16.76 6.95 0.20
C LEU A 148 -17.04 8.45 0.43
N PRO A 149 -18.29 8.87 0.68
CA PRO A 149 -18.63 10.25 1.01
C PRO A 149 -17.85 10.77 2.21
N VAL A 150 -17.57 12.08 2.21
CA VAL A 150 -16.71 12.74 3.21
C VAL A 150 -17.18 12.51 4.65
N ASP A 151 -18.49 12.54 4.91
CA ASP A 151 -19.00 12.34 6.28
C ASP A 151 -18.77 10.91 6.77
N GLN A 152 -18.95 9.91 5.90
CA GLN A 152 -18.66 8.51 6.22
C GLN A 152 -17.15 8.27 6.35
N ARG A 153 -16.34 8.94 5.51
CA ARG A 153 -14.89 8.93 5.59
C ARG A 153 -14.40 9.48 6.94
N ARG A 154 -14.94 10.61 7.40
CA ARG A 154 -14.65 11.17 8.73
C ARG A 154 -15.00 10.21 9.83
N GLN A 155 -16.20 9.63 9.77
CA GLN A 155 -16.68 8.69 10.77
C GLN A 155 -15.72 7.49 10.92
N VAL A 156 -15.40 6.80 9.81
CA VAL A 156 -14.50 5.64 9.88
C VAL A 156 -13.10 6.03 10.36
N LEU A 157 -12.57 7.19 9.95
CA LEU A 157 -11.26 7.66 10.42
C LEU A 157 -11.25 7.97 11.92
N GLU A 158 -12.33 8.51 12.48
CA GLU A 158 -12.47 8.73 13.92
C GLU A 158 -12.46 7.41 14.69
N GLU A 159 -13.17 6.40 14.18
CA GLU A 159 -13.16 5.06 14.76
C GLU A 159 -11.76 4.42 14.69
N LEU A 160 -11.07 4.51 13.54
CA LEU A 160 -9.71 4.02 13.38
C LEU A 160 -8.71 4.73 14.31
N ILE A 161 -8.83 6.05 14.47
CA ILE A 161 -8.00 6.82 15.41
C ILE A 161 -8.26 6.34 16.85
N ALA A 162 -9.52 6.07 17.23
CA ALA A 162 -9.85 5.52 18.53
C ALA A 162 -9.25 4.12 18.74
N LEU A 163 -9.32 3.24 17.74
CA LEU A 163 -8.69 1.91 17.78
C LEU A 163 -7.18 1.99 17.90
N LYS A 164 -6.53 2.89 17.16
CA LYS A 164 -5.09 3.13 17.28
C LYS A 164 -4.71 3.59 18.68
N ARG A 165 -5.50 4.48 19.31
CA ARG A 165 -5.31 4.90 20.71
C ARG A 165 -5.48 3.75 21.71
N GLN A 166 -6.29 2.76 21.40
CA GLN A 166 -6.45 1.52 22.19
C GLN A 166 -5.28 0.54 22.00
N GLY A 167 -4.30 0.85 21.13
CA GLY A 167 -3.10 0.05 20.90
C GLY A 167 -3.20 -0.93 19.72
N LEU A 168 -4.27 -0.86 18.92
CA LEU A 168 -4.40 -1.72 17.74
C LEU A 168 -3.38 -1.29 16.67
N PRO A 169 -2.88 -2.22 15.84
CA PRO A 169 -1.65 -2.03 15.08
C PRO A 169 -1.86 -1.24 13.77
N LEU A 170 -2.67 -0.19 13.81
CA LEU A 170 -2.78 0.78 12.72
C LEU A 170 -1.45 1.52 12.54
N ALA A 171 -0.85 1.38 11.37
CA ALA A 171 0.51 1.80 11.09
C ALA A 171 0.58 3.27 10.64
N ASP A 172 -0.43 3.76 9.90
CA ASP A 172 -0.54 5.17 9.51
C ASP A 172 -0.48 6.09 10.73
N SER A 173 0.22 7.22 10.63
CA SER A 173 0.31 8.26 11.66
C SER A 173 -1.06 8.88 11.97
N TYR A 174 -1.22 9.43 13.17
CA TYR A 174 -2.45 10.17 13.49
C TYR A 174 -2.59 11.38 12.56
N ALA A 175 -1.48 12.07 12.25
CA ALA A 175 -1.46 13.15 11.27
C ALA A 175 -1.99 12.74 9.88
N CYS A 176 -1.61 11.57 9.36
CA CYS A 176 -2.13 11.05 8.10
C CYS A 176 -3.64 10.76 8.18
N LEU A 177 -4.08 10.04 9.23
CA LEU A 177 -5.49 9.72 9.42
C LEU A 177 -6.36 10.99 9.57
N GLU A 178 -5.88 12.01 10.28
CA GLU A 178 -6.56 13.32 10.38
C GLU A 178 -6.56 14.06 9.04
N ALA A 179 -5.45 14.04 8.30
CA ALA A 179 -5.35 14.71 7.01
C ALA A 179 -6.28 14.12 5.94
N LEU A 180 -6.49 12.79 5.96
CA LEU A 180 -7.37 12.07 5.02
C LEU A 180 -8.86 12.37 5.22
N LYS A 181 -9.28 12.91 6.37
CA LYS A 181 -10.69 13.27 6.63
C LYS A 181 -11.23 14.24 5.59
N ASP A 182 -10.44 15.28 5.32
CA ASP A 182 -10.87 16.44 4.54
C ASP A 182 -9.96 16.76 3.35
N ASN A 183 -8.80 16.09 3.24
CA ASN A 183 -7.79 16.35 2.21
C ASN A 183 -7.28 17.81 2.16
N ARG A 184 -7.19 18.47 3.32
CA ARG A 184 -6.69 19.86 3.45
C ARG A 184 -5.15 19.96 3.58
N TRP A 185 -4.43 18.91 3.21
CA TRP A 185 -2.97 18.84 3.26
C TRP A 185 -2.35 19.17 1.90
N ARG A 186 -1.05 19.52 1.90
CA ARG A 186 -0.33 19.86 0.66
C ARG A 186 0.36 18.64 0.07
N CYS A 187 -0.18 18.12 -1.02
CA CYS A 187 0.43 17.01 -1.74
C CYS A 187 1.79 17.39 -2.35
N ARG A 188 2.76 16.47 -2.24
CA ARG A 188 4.10 16.55 -2.81
C ARG A 188 4.28 15.44 -3.86
N PRO A 189 3.54 15.50 -4.99
CA PRO A 189 3.48 14.40 -5.93
C PRO A 189 4.84 14.04 -6.54
N TRP A 190 5.75 15.02 -6.66
CA TRP A 190 7.10 14.81 -7.21
C TRP A 190 7.99 13.88 -6.36
N MET A 191 7.58 13.56 -5.12
CA MET A 191 8.24 12.56 -4.26
C MET A 191 8.03 11.13 -4.72
N ILE A 192 7.13 10.91 -5.68
CA ILE A 192 6.73 9.59 -6.16
C ILE A 192 7.11 9.44 -7.63
N ALA A 193 7.61 8.25 -7.96
CA ALA A 193 7.80 7.79 -9.31
C ALA A 193 7.17 6.41 -9.45
N SER A 194 6.44 6.17 -10.54
CA SER A 194 5.90 4.86 -10.91
C SER A 194 6.51 4.39 -12.22
N VAL A 195 6.59 3.08 -12.40
CA VAL A 195 6.98 2.44 -13.66
C VAL A 195 5.76 1.73 -14.21
N ASP A 196 5.35 2.07 -15.42
CA ASP A 196 4.25 1.39 -16.09
C ASP A 196 4.68 0.05 -16.72
N PRO A 197 3.74 -0.84 -17.08
CA PRO A 197 4.09 -2.16 -17.63
C PRO A 197 4.90 -2.15 -18.94
N ASP A 198 4.96 -1.02 -19.63
CA ASP A 198 5.79 -0.79 -20.81
C ASP A 198 7.21 -0.29 -20.47
N GLY A 199 7.48 0.03 -19.21
CA GLY A 199 8.75 0.55 -18.71
C GLY A 199 8.85 2.08 -18.72
N GLU A 200 7.78 2.81 -19.03
CA GLU A 200 7.75 4.26 -18.90
C GLU A 200 7.85 4.67 -17.42
N ILE A 201 8.73 5.62 -17.11
CA ILE A 201 8.92 6.14 -15.76
C ILE A 201 8.18 7.47 -15.64
N MET A 202 7.24 7.50 -14.72
CA MET A 202 6.39 8.65 -14.47
C MET A 202 6.66 9.23 -13.09
N HIS A 203 7.15 10.46 -13.06
CA HIS A 203 7.25 11.26 -11.84
C HIS A 203 5.97 12.07 -11.61
N GLY A 204 5.50 12.06 -10.36
CA GLY A 204 4.34 12.84 -9.94
C GLY A 204 3.24 11.99 -9.29
N CYS A 205 2.02 12.52 -9.35
CA CYS A 205 0.83 11.88 -8.80
C CYS A 205 0.61 10.53 -9.47
N TYR A 206 0.28 9.50 -8.70
CA TYR A 206 -0.03 8.17 -9.23
C TYR A 206 -1.22 8.18 -10.22
N VAL A 207 -2.14 9.14 -10.11
CA VAL A 207 -3.28 9.26 -11.04
C VAL A 207 -2.88 9.90 -12.36
N LYS A 208 -1.69 10.51 -12.47
CA LYS A 208 -1.20 11.13 -13.70
C LYS A 208 -1.14 10.06 -14.80
N GLN A 209 -1.91 10.26 -15.88
CA GLN A 209 -2.16 9.31 -17.00
C GLN A 209 -3.09 8.12 -16.71
N ARG A 210 -3.62 8.00 -15.49
CA ARG A 210 -4.59 6.94 -15.12
C ARG A 210 -6.01 7.50 -14.90
N GLY A 211 -6.21 8.80 -15.08
CA GLY A 211 -7.51 9.47 -14.97
C GLY A 211 -7.38 10.95 -14.61
N THR A 212 -8.51 11.59 -14.31
CA THR A 212 -8.56 12.98 -13.84
C THR A 212 -8.09 13.08 -12.40
N ILE A 213 -7.19 14.03 -12.13
CA ILE A 213 -6.66 14.30 -10.79
C ILE A 213 -7.67 15.14 -9.98
N ALA A 214 -8.15 14.58 -8.87
CA ALA A 214 -9.11 15.14 -7.92
C ALA A 214 -8.52 15.02 -6.51
N CYS A 215 -7.68 15.98 -6.13
CA CYS A 215 -6.94 15.96 -4.85
C CYS A 215 -7.88 15.96 -3.63
N GLU A 216 -9.02 16.64 -3.73
CA GLU A 216 -10.07 16.67 -2.72
C GLU A 216 -10.72 15.31 -2.49
N ARG A 217 -10.67 14.41 -3.49
CA ARG A 217 -11.18 13.04 -3.42
C ARG A 217 -10.09 12.01 -3.13
N CYS A 218 -8.82 12.42 -3.07
CA CYS A 218 -7.67 11.54 -2.88
C CYS A 218 -7.85 10.62 -1.66
N GLY A 219 -7.40 9.38 -1.81
CA GLY A 219 -7.46 8.36 -0.76
C GLY A 219 -6.11 7.73 -0.41
N PHE A 220 -5.04 8.11 -1.12
CA PHE A 220 -3.73 7.46 -0.98
C PHE A 220 -3.02 7.91 0.31
N SER A 221 -3.05 7.05 1.32
CA SER A 221 -2.35 7.28 2.59
C SER A 221 -0.84 7.37 2.40
N ALA A 222 -0.24 6.53 1.55
CA ALA A 222 1.20 6.60 1.25
C ALA A 222 1.62 7.98 0.69
N HIS A 223 0.81 8.57 -0.20
CA HIS A 223 1.04 9.92 -0.72
C HIS A 223 0.88 10.97 0.38
N THR A 224 -0.09 10.78 1.27
CA THR A 224 -0.34 11.66 2.41
C THR A 224 0.84 11.62 3.38
N GLU A 225 1.27 10.43 3.80
CA GLU A 225 2.41 10.21 4.70
C GLU A 225 3.70 10.83 4.18
N ILE A 226 4.09 10.52 2.94
CA ILE A 226 5.35 11.04 2.38
C ILE A 226 5.32 12.57 2.25
N SER A 227 4.16 13.13 1.91
CA SER A 227 3.99 14.58 1.78
C SER A 227 4.03 15.29 3.13
N LEU A 228 3.40 14.73 4.15
CA LEU A 228 3.44 15.23 5.52
C LEU A 228 4.85 15.11 6.11
N ALA A 229 5.52 13.97 5.92
CA ALA A 229 6.89 13.75 6.37
C ALA A 229 7.85 14.77 5.73
N TYR A 230 7.75 14.97 4.41
CA TYR A 230 8.52 16.01 3.72
C TYR A 230 8.18 17.43 4.22
N GLY A 231 6.92 17.66 4.60
CA GLY A 231 6.47 18.91 5.22
C GLY A 231 6.96 19.13 6.66
N GLY A 232 7.73 18.20 7.23
CA GLY A 232 8.26 18.29 8.59
C GLY A 232 7.32 17.78 9.68
N VAL A 233 6.24 17.07 9.32
CA VAL A 233 5.33 16.47 10.30
C VAL A 233 6.04 15.29 10.96
N TRP A 234 6.40 15.49 12.23
CA TRP A 234 7.22 14.55 12.99
C TRP A 234 6.63 13.14 13.09
N GLU A 235 5.31 13.02 13.29
CA GLU A 235 4.64 11.71 13.37
C GLU A 235 4.79 10.91 12.08
N SER A 236 4.62 11.55 10.92
CA SER A 236 4.79 10.92 9.61
C SER A 236 6.23 10.52 9.34
N ILE A 237 7.21 11.33 9.76
CA ILE A 237 8.65 10.98 9.68
C ILE A 237 8.93 9.72 10.50
N LEU A 238 8.43 9.66 11.74
CA LEU A 238 8.60 8.50 12.62
C LEU A 238 7.91 7.25 12.07
N THR A 239 6.70 7.39 11.52
CA THR A 239 5.99 6.29 10.85
C THR A 239 6.78 5.77 9.66
N GLY A 240 7.26 6.65 8.78
CA GLY A 240 8.11 6.27 7.65
C GLY A 240 9.38 5.54 8.09
N ASN A 241 10.06 6.05 9.13
CA ASN A 241 11.25 5.39 9.68
C ASN A 241 10.92 3.99 10.25
N ARG A 242 9.84 3.85 11.00
CA ARG A 242 9.41 2.56 11.59
C ARG A 242 9.01 1.52 10.54
N ILE A 243 8.25 1.95 9.53
CA ILE A 243 7.74 1.03 8.52
C ILE A 243 8.84 0.70 7.52
N LEU A 244 9.60 1.69 7.05
CA LEU A 244 10.46 1.51 5.87
C LEU A 244 11.94 1.31 6.24
N LEU A 245 12.45 1.93 7.32
CA LEU A 245 13.90 1.99 7.56
C LEU A 245 14.37 1.20 8.79
N SER A 246 13.50 0.97 9.77
CA SER A 246 13.86 0.19 10.97
C SER A 246 13.85 -1.31 10.64
N HIS A 247 14.93 -1.76 10.01
CA HIS A 247 15.34 -3.15 9.94
C HIS A 247 16.09 -3.46 11.23
N ASN A 248 15.77 -4.58 11.88
CA ASN A 248 16.62 -5.10 12.94
C ASN A 248 18.03 -5.30 12.36
N ARG A 249 18.98 -4.49 12.81
CA ARG A 249 20.33 -4.97 13.06
C ARG A 249 20.30 -5.87 14.29
#